data_AF-A0A535G894-F1
#
_entry.id   AF-A0A535G894-F1
#
_cell.length_a   1.000
_cell.length_b   1.000
_cell.length_c   1.000
_cell.angle_alpha   90.00
_cell.angle_beta   90.00
_cell.angle_gamma   90.00
#
_symmetry.space_group_name_H-M   'P 1'
#
loop_
_entity.id
_entity.type
_entity.pdbx_description
1 polymer ?
#
loop_
_entity_poly.entity_id
_entity_poly.type
_entity_poly.pdbx_seq_one_letter_code
_entity_poly.pdbx_strand_id
1 'polypeptide(L)'
;MANLPAADLRRAVAEIEQMGFTTIWLGEASAREPFAGVAIILAATDRVTVATGIANIYARDATAMMNGARTLTEAWPNRFVLGVGVSH
;
A
#
# COMPACT_ATOMS: atom_id res chain seq x y z
N MET A 1 -3.11 2.06 11.35
CA MET A 1 -3.76 1.93 10.02
C MET A 1 -4.16 0.50 9.68
N ALA A 2 -3.29 -0.50 9.85
CA ALA A 2 -3.56 -1.87 9.38
C ALA A 2 -4.87 -2.51 9.93
N ASN A 3 -5.23 -2.21 11.18
CA ASN A 3 -6.45 -2.74 11.84
C ASN A 3 -7.70 -1.87 11.65
N LEU A 4 -7.63 -0.76 10.92
CA LEU A 4 -8.80 0.09 10.71
C LEU A 4 -9.80 -0.60 9.75
N PRO A 5 -11.11 -0.50 10.01
CA PRO A 5 -12.12 -0.79 9.00
C PRO A 5 -11.82 -0.02 7.72
N ALA A 6 -12.14 -0.59 6.56
CA ALA A 6 -11.77 0.01 5.28
C ALA A 6 -12.35 1.43 5.10
N ALA A 7 -13.55 1.70 5.64
CA ALA A 7 -14.16 3.02 5.59
C ALA A 7 -13.33 4.07 6.37
N ASP A 8 -12.91 3.74 7.59
CA ASP A 8 -12.08 4.62 8.42
C ASP A 8 -10.68 4.80 7.85
N LEU A 9 -10.09 3.74 7.28
CA LEU A 9 -8.82 3.84 6.58
C LEU A 9 -8.90 4.86 5.45
N ARG A 10 -9.91 4.74 4.58
CA ARG A 10 -10.11 5.66 3.44
C ARG A 10 -10.22 7.11 3.88
N ARG A 11 -11.04 7.37 4.90
CA ARG A 11 -11.20 8.72 5.46
C ARG A 11 -9.88 9.24 6.03
N ALA A 12 -9.18 8.44 6.83
CA ALA A 12 -7.92 8.85 7.45
C ALA A 12 -6.83 9.16 6.42
N VAL A 13 -6.70 8.37 5.35
CA VAL A 13 -5.65 8.62 4.33
C VAL A 13 -5.96 9.84 3.47
N ALA A 14 -7.24 10.14 3.22
CA ALA A 14 -7.66 11.38 2.56
C ALA A 14 -7.35 12.61 3.44
N GLU A 15 -7.65 12.54 4.75
CA GLU A 15 -7.30 13.59 5.71
C GLU A 15 -5.77 13.81 5.77
N ILE A 16 -4.98 12.73 5.81
CA ILE A 16 -3.50 12.80 5.79
C ILE A 16 -2.98 13.45 4.51
N GLU A 17 -3.54 13.12 3.36
CA GLU A 17 -3.18 13.75 2.09
C GLU A 17 -3.52 15.26 2.08
N GLN A 18 -4.65 15.66 2.68
CA GLN A 18 -5.03 17.06 2.83
C GLN A 18 -4.09 17.84 3.76
N MET A 19 -3.48 17.17 4.73
CA MET A 19 -2.44 17.75 5.60
C MET A 19 -1.09 17.95 4.88
N GLY A 20 -0.96 17.52 3.63
CA GLY A 20 0.25 17.72 2.81
C GLY A 20 1.28 16.60 2.91
N PHE A 21 0.96 15.47 3.55
CA PHE A 21 1.82 14.30 3.51
C PHE A 21 1.84 13.72 2.09
N THR A 22 3.04 13.44 1.59
CA THR A 22 3.25 13.04 0.19
C THR A 22 3.45 11.54 0.00
N THR A 23 3.75 10.81 1.07
CA THR A 23 4.00 9.36 1.02
C THR A 23 3.39 8.64 2.21
N ILE A 24 2.72 7.51 1.93
CA ILE A 24 2.22 6.59 2.96
C ILE A 24 2.97 5.27 2.83
N TRP A 25 3.55 4.81 3.94
CA TRP A 25 4.21 3.52 4.04
C TRP A 25 3.27 2.52 4.72
N LEU A 26 2.88 1.48 3.99
CA LEU A 26 2.06 0.40 4.51
C LEU A 26 2.95 -0.79 4.86
N GLY A 27 3.06 -1.08 6.16
CA GLY A 27 3.69 -2.30 6.65
C GLY A 27 2.82 -3.52 6.41
N GLU A 28 3.46 -4.63 6.07
CA GLU A 28 2.83 -5.94 6.07
C GLU A 28 2.75 -6.49 7.50
N ALA A 29 1.53 -6.58 8.01
CA ALA A 29 1.21 -7.14 9.32
C ALA A 29 -0.04 -8.03 9.21
N SER A 30 -0.38 -8.75 10.27
CA SER A 30 -1.44 -9.78 10.28
C SER A 30 -2.86 -9.30 9.94
N ALA A 31 -3.08 -8.02 9.67
CA ALA A 31 -4.40 -7.43 9.54
C ALA A 31 -4.87 -7.24 8.10
N ARG A 32 -3.96 -7.01 7.14
CA ARG A 32 -4.32 -6.76 5.75
C ARG A 32 -3.20 -7.19 4.82
N GLU A 33 -3.59 -7.87 3.74
CA GLU A 33 -2.71 -8.17 2.62
C GLU A 33 -2.17 -6.85 2.03
N PRO A 34 -0.85 -6.69 1.84
CA PRO A 34 -0.23 -5.40 1.52
C PRO A 34 -0.70 -4.83 0.18
N PHE A 35 -0.83 -5.62 -0.89
CA PHE A 35 -1.21 -5.07 -2.20
C PHE A 35 -2.65 -4.56 -2.23
N ALA A 36 -3.59 -5.31 -1.66
CA ALA A 36 -4.98 -4.91 -1.49
C ALA A 36 -5.08 -3.70 -0.55
N GLY A 37 -4.26 -3.64 0.51
CA GLY A 37 -4.17 -2.48 1.38
C GLY A 37 -3.71 -1.23 0.65
N VAL A 38 -2.66 -1.34 -0.17
CA VAL A 38 -2.19 -0.25 -1.02
C VAL A 38 -3.28 0.19 -2.00
N ALA A 39 -3.96 -0.73 -2.68
CA ALA A 39 -5.04 -0.40 -3.60
C ALA A 39 -6.17 0.39 -2.92
N ILE A 40 -6.54 0.04 -1.68
CA ILE A 40 -7.56 0.77 -0.91
C ILE A 40 -7.11 2.21 -0.61
N ILE A 41 -5.83 2.40 -0.27
CA ILE A 41 -5.28 3.73 0.03
C ILE A 41 -5.20 4.57 -1.25
N LEU A 42 -4.67 4.00 -2.33
CA LEU A 42 -4.55 4.67 -3.64
C LEU A 42 -5.91 5.04 -4.22
N ALA A 43 -6.94 4.20 -4.04
CA ALA A 43 -8.30 4.49 -4.48
C ALA A 43 -9.00 5.60 -3.67
N ALA A 44 -8.45 5.98 -2.51
CA ALA A 44 -9.03 6.98 -1.62
C ALA A 44 -8.23 8.29 -1.56
N THR A 45 -7.24 8.45 -2.43
CA THR A 45 -6.31 9.57 -2.46
C THR A 45 -5.99 9.96 -3.89
N ASP A 46 -5.67 11.23 -4.14
CA ASP A 46 -5.52 11.76 -5.50
C ASP A 46 -4.06 11.91 -5.93
N ARG A 47 -3.13 12.13 -4.99
CA ARG A 47 -1.73 12.51 -5.25
C ARG A 47 -0.70 11.73 -4.46
N VAL A 48 -1.05 11.15 -3.31
CA VAL A 48 -0.08 10.50 -2.43
C VAL A 48 0.57 9.31 -3.13
N THR A 49 1.87 9.13 -2.91
CA THR A 49 2.58 7.89 -3.24
C THR A 49 2.37 6.89 -2.10
N VAL A 50 2.12 5.64 -2.43
CA VAL A 50 1.99 4.58 -1.44
C VAL A 50 3.10 3.56 -1.66
N ALA A 51 3.79 3.21 -0.59
CA ALA A 51 4.88 2.24 -0.61
C ALA A 51 4.61 1.08 0.34
N THR A 52 5.02 -0.13 -0.03
CA THR A 52 5.10 -1.23 0.94
C THR A 52 6.36 -1.05 1.80
N GLY A 53 6.22 -1.15 3.12
CA GLY A 53 7.33 -1.01 4.08
C GLY A 53 7.31 -2.11 5.13
N ILE A 54 7.50 -3.38 4.78
CA ILE A 54 7.86 -3.97 3.47
C ILE A 54 6.80 -4.97 2.99
N ALA A 55 6.89 -5.43 1.74
CA ALA A 55 6.26 -6.66 1.27
C ALA A 55 7.23 -7.82 1.50
N ASN A 56 6.81 -8.80 2.29
CA ASN A 56 7.66 -9.89 2.77
C ASN A 56 7.87 -10.96 1.71
N ILE A 57 9.13 -11.29 1.43
CA ILE A 57 9.51 -12.32 0.45
C ILE A 57 9.05 -13.73 0.83
N TYR A 58 8.79 -13.98 2.11
CA TYR A 58 8.34 -15.29 2.60
C TYR A 58 6.83 -15.48 2.51
N ALA A 59 6.06 -14.40 2.33
CA ALA A 59 4.60 -14.44 2.35
C ALA A 59 3.97 -14.76 0.99
N ARG A 60 4.75 -14.74 -0.09
CA ARG A 60 4.32 -15.01 -1.47
C ARG A 60 5.52 -15.29 -2.37
N ASP A 61 5.30 -16.06 -3.43
CA ASP A 61 6.33 -16.33 -4.41
C ASP A 61 6.65 -15.09 -5.27
N ALA A 62 7.79 -15.16 -5.98
CA ALA A 62 8.28 -14.06 -6.80
C ALA A 62 7.32 -13.65 -7.93
N THR A 63 6.56 -14.60 -8.49
CA THR A 63 5.60 -14.32 -9.58
C THR A 63 4.42 -13.54 -9.03
N ALA A 64 3.86 -13.97 -7.90
CA ALA A 64 2.80 -13.25 -7.21
C ALA A 64 3.23 -11.83 -6.81
N MET A 65 4.44 -11.67 -6.27
CA MET A 65 5.02 -10.36 -5.92
C MET A 65 5.09 -9.43 -7.14
N MET A 66 5.68 -9.91 -8.25
CA MET A 66 5.83 -9.15 -9.48
C MET A 66 4.47 -8.76 -10.09
N ASN A 67 3.53 -9.70 -10.16
CA ASN A 67 2.22 -9.46 -10.74
C ASN A 67 1.41 -8.44 -9.94
N GLY A 68 1.45 -8.54 -8.60
CA GLY A 68 0.85 -7.54 -7.71
C GLY A 68 1.43 -6.15 -7.93
N ALA A 69 2.75 -6.04 -8.02
CA ALA A 69 3.42 -4.78 -8.29
C ALA A 69 3.01 -4.17 -9.64
N ARG A 70 3.04 -4.97 -10.71
CA ARG A 70 2.64 -4.54 -12.06
C ARG A 70 1.20 -4.04 -12.09
N THR A 71 0.30 -4.75 -11.42
CA THR A 71 -1.12 -4.39 -11.37
C THR A 71 -1.31 -3.01 -10.73
N LEU A 72 -0.64 -2.76 -9.59
CA LEU A 72 -0.73 -1.47 -8.91
C LEU A 72 -0.07 -0.33 -9.71
N THR A 73 1.10 -0.58 -10.31
CA THR A 73 1.78 0.43 -11.13
C THR A 73 0.98 0.76 -12.39
N GLU A 74 0.30 -0.21 -13.00
CA GLU A 74 -0.59 0.01 -14.13
C GLU A 74 -1.82 0.84 -13.73
N ALA A 75 -2.49 0.46 -12.64
CA ALA A 75 -3.70 1.13 -12.19
C ALA A 75 -3.45 2.55 -11.61
N TRP A 76 -2.28 2.77 -11.00
CA TRP A 76 -1.87 4.07 -10.43
C TRP A 76 -0.45 4.45 -10.84
N PRO A 77 -0.26 4.92 -12.09
CA PRO A 77 1.05 5.31 -12.60
C PRO A 77 1.76 6.31 -11.70
N ASN A 78 3.04 6.05 -11.40
CA ASN A 78 3.91 6.89 -10.57
C ASN A 78 3.48 7.06 -9.10
N ARG A 79 2.49 6.30 -8.62
CA ARG A 79 1.97 6.42 -7.24
C ARG A 79 2.18 5.19 -6.38
N PHE A 80 2.76 4.12 -6.93
CA PHE A 80 3.10 2.92 -6.17
C PHE A 80 4.61 2.64 -6.16
N VAL A 81 5.16 2.32 -4.99
CA VAL A 81 6.54 1.86 -4.80
C VAL A 81 6.54 0.50 -4.08
N LEU A 82 7.11 -0.52 -4.72
CA LEU A 82 7.31 -1.82 -4.09
C LEU A 82 8.58 -1.82 -3.23
N GLY A 83 8.43 -1.73 -1.92
CA GLY A 83 9.49 -2.06 -0.97
C GLY A 83 9.42 -3.53 -0.57
N VAL A 84 10.52 -4.27 -0.72
CA VAL A 84 10.64 -5.71 -0.44
C VAL A 84 11.60 -5.94 0.72
N GLY A 85 11.34 -6.94 1.57
CA GLY A 85 12.23 -7.28 2.68
C GLY A 85 12.03 -8.67 3.28
N VAL A 86 12.85 -9.00 4.26
CA VAL A 86 13.00 -10.35 4.85
C VAL A 86 12.31 -10.51 6.20
N SER A 87 11.25 -9.74 6.47
CA SER A 87 10.68 -9.53 7.82
C SER A 87 11.49 -8.54 8.67
N HIS A 88 11.26 -8.54 9.99
CA HIS A 88 11.93 -7.72 11.01
C HIS A 88 13.44 -7.94 11.09
#